data_AF-K9JU04-F1
#
_entry.id   AF-K9JU04-F1
#
_cell.length_a   1.000
_cell.length_b   1.000
_cell.length_c   1.000
_cell.angle_alpha   90.00
_cell.angle_beta   90.00
_cell.angle_gamma   90.00
#
_symmetry.space_group_name_H-M   'P 1'
#
loop_
_entity.id
_entity.type
_entity.pdbx_description
1 polymer ?
#
loop_
_entity_poly.entity_id
_entity_poly.type
_entity_poly.pdbx_seq_one_letter_code
_entity_poly.pdbx_strand_id
1 'polypeptide(L)' 'GHTLVWHQTSPSWFFDGDRSDTTAYKALVRSRLETYVTDVVTHFKGKVYCWDVVNE' A
#
# COMPACT_ATOMS: atom_id res chain seq x y z
N GLY A 1 11.61 4.46 -8.52
CA GLY A 1 11.11 3.30 -7.78
C GLY A 1 9.77 2.96 -8.38
N HIS A 2 9.61 1.74 -8.89
CA HIS A 2 8.42 1.30 -9.59
C HIS A 2 7.96 -0.03 -8.97
N THR A 3 6.77 -0.14 -8.40
CA THR A 3 5.76 0.88 -8.02
C THR A 3 5.33 0.59 -6.58
N LEU A 4 4.70 1.55 -5.90
CA LEU A 4 4.17 1.29 -4.56
C LEU A 4 2.81 0.58 -4.61
N VAL A 5 1.88 1.05 -5.44
CA VAL A 5 0.52 0.47 -5.49
C VAL A 5 0.22 0.01 -6.91
N TRP A 6 -0.18 -1.26 -7.06
CA TRP A 6 -0.62 -1.82 -8.34
C TRP A 6 -1.55 -3.02 -8.13
N HIS A 7 -2.60 -3.10 -8.94
CA HIS A 7 -3.60 -4.16 -8.85
C HIS A 7 -3.07 -5.54 -9.29
N GLN A 8 -2.04 -5.60 -10.14
CA GLN A 8 -1.53 -6.86 -10.70
C GLN A 8 -0.69 -7.67 -9.69
N THR A 9 0.01 -7.00 -8.79
CA THR A 9 1.00 -7.63 -7.90
C THR A 9 0.87 -7.13 -6.47
N SER A 10 -0.26 -7.41 -5.84
CA SER A 10 -0.48 -7.16 -4.41
C SER A 10 -0.66 -8.48 -3.66
N PRO A 11 0.01 -8.71 -2.51
CA PRO A 11 -0.16 -9.93 -1.75
C PRO A 11 -1.61 -10.01 -1.22
N SER A 12 -2.21 -11.20 -1.24
CA SER A 12 -3.63 -11.41 -0.90
C SER A 12 -3.99 -10.87 0.49
N TRP A 13 -3.09 -11.05 1.47
CA TRP A 13 -3.30 -10.63 2.86
C TRP A 13 -3.60 -9.13 3.00
N PHE A 14 -3.14 -8.31 2.06
CA PHE A 14 -3.34 -6.87 2.09
C PHE A 14 -4.83 -6.49 2.12
N PHE A 15 -5.68 -7.33 1.52
CA PHE A 15 -7.13 -7.14 1.42
C PHE A 15 -7.94 -8.12 2.28
N ASP A 16 -7.28 -8.84 3.20
CA ASP A 16 -7.97 -9.76 4.12
C ASP A 16 -8.63 -9.00 5.28
N GLY A 17 -9.87 -9.34 5.58
CA GLY A 17 -10.65 -8.74 6.67
C GLY A 17 -12.15 -8.96 6.48
N ASP A 18 -12.93 -8.63 7.51
CA ASP A 18 -14.39 -8.61 7.42
C ASP A 18 -14.84 -7.47 6.49
N ARG A 19 -15.57 -7.82 5.43
CA ARG A 19 -16.10 -6.87 4.43
C ARG A 19 -17.55 -6.48 4.69
N SER A 20 -18.21 -7.10 5.67
CA SER A 20 -19.61 -6.79 6.02
C SER A 20 -19.73 -5.40 6.66
N ASP A 21 -18.78 -5.03 7.53
CA ASP A 21 -18.57 -3.65 7.95
C ASP A 21 -17.63 -2.92 6.98
N THR A 22 -18.24 -2.28 5.98
CA THR A 22 -17.50 -1.55 4.94
C THR A 22 -16.67 -0.39 5.50
N THR A 23 -17.09 0.22 6.61
CA THR A 23 -16.37 1.36 7.22
C THR A 23 -15.09 0.87 7.89
N ALA A 24 -15.20 -0.16 8.74
CA ALA A 24 -14.06 -0.77 9.41
C ALA A 24 -13.07 -1.38 8.40
N TYR A 25 -13.58 -2.06 7.37
CA TYR A 25 -12.76 -2.65 6.31
C TYR A 25 -11.93 -1.59 5.56
N LYS A 26 -12.55 -0.47 5.16
CA LYS A 26 -11.85 0.63 4.47
C LYS A 26 -10.76 1.22 5.35
N ALA A 27 -11.04 1.41 6.65
CA ALA A 27 -10.05 1.91 7.60
C ALA A 27 -8.86 0.95 7.76
N LEU A 28 -9.12 -0.36 7.82
CA LEU A 28 -8.09 -1.39 7.91
C LEU A 28 -7.16 -1.39 6.68
N VAL A 29 -7.72 -1.43 5.48
CA VAL A 29 -6.93 -1.43 4.23
C VAL A 29 -6.15 -0.13 4.09
N ARG A 30 -6.76 1.01 4.45
CA ARG A 30 -6.08 2.31 4.46
C ARG A 30 -4.89 2.34 5.42
N SER A 31 -5.05 1.83 6.63
CA SER A 31 -3.95 1.74 7.60
C SER A 31 -2.78 0.90 7.05
N ARG A 32 -3.07 -0.25 6.43
CA ARG A 32 -2.03 -1.08 5.79
C ARG A 32 -1.29 -0.34 4.69
N LEU A 33 -2.02 0.42 3.87
CA LEU A 33 -1.43 1.24 2.81
C LEU A 33 -0.52 2.34 3.36
N GLU A 34 -0.97 3.08 4.36
CA GLU A 34 -0.18 4.13 5.00
C GLU A 34 1.11 3.56 5.63
N THR A 35 1.02 2.41 6.31
CA THR A 35 2.20 1.72 6.86
C THR A 35 3.16 1.29 5.74
N TYR A 36 2.66 0.56 4.74
CA TYR A 36 3.47 0.05 3.63
C TYR A 36 4.21 1.18 2.88
N VAL A 37 3.50 2.25 2.49
CA VAL A 37 4.10 3.38 1.78
C VAL A 37 5.18 4.05 2.65
N THR A 38 4.87 4.27 3.93
CA THR A 38 5.80 4.91 4.88
C THR A 38 7.07 4.09 5.04
N ASP A 39 6.94 2.78 5.28
CA ASP A 39 8.06 1.88 5.53
C ASP A 39 8.97 1.78 4.31
N VAL A 40 8.40 1.59 3.11
CA VAL A 40 9.18 1.46 1.86
C VAL A 40 9.90 2.76 1.52
N VAL A 41 9.19 3.89 1.51
CA VAL A 41 9.79 5.18 1.17
C VAL A 41 10.84 5.60 2.20
N THR A 42 10.62 5.29 3.49
CA THR A 42 11.62 5.54 4.54
C THR A 42 12.85 4.66 4.37
N HIS A 43 12.68 3.37 4.10
CA HIS A 43 13.78 2.43 3.92
C HIS A 43 14.72 2.83 2.76
N PHE A 44 14.15 3.34 1.66
CA PHE A 44 14.89 3.76 0.47
C PHE A 44 15.15 5.26 0.39
N LYS A 45 14.91 6.01 1.48
CA LYS A 45 15.08 7.47 1.50
C LYS A 45 16.47 7.88 1.03
N GLY A 46 16.50 8.82 0.07
CA GLY A 46 17.74 9.35 -0.52
C GLY A 46 18.43 8.43 -1.54
N LYS A 47 17.94 7.19 -1.75
CA LYS A 47 18.49 6.24 -2.73
C LYS A 47 17.71 6.19 -4.05
N VAL A 48 16.48 6.69 -4.05
CA VAL A 48 15.58 6.67 -5.20
C VAL A 48 15.21 8.11 -5.57
N TYR A 49 15.44 8.50 -6.82
CA TYR A 49 15.19 9.85 -7.32
C TYR A 49 13.69 10.21 -7.36
N CYS A 50 12.86 9.30 -7.89
CA CYS A 50 11.41 9.48 -7.98
C CYS A 50 10.68 8.13 -7.80
N TRP A 51 9.39 8.18 -7.49
CA TRP A 51 8.53 7.01 -7.27
C TRP A 51 7.28 7.06 -8.13
N ASP A 52 6.95 5.92 -8.72
CA ASP A 52 5.59 5.66 -9.18
C ASP A 52 4.77 5.27 -7.94
N VAL A 53 3.97 6.21 -7.46
CA VAL A 53 3.21 6.03 -6.21
C VAL A 53 2.01 5.11 -6.43
N VAL A 54 1.29 5.29 -7.54
CA VAL A 54 0.21 4.43 -7.98
C VAL A 54 0.45 4.09 -9.44
N ASN A 55 0.32 2.82 -9.78
CA ASN A 55 0.35 2.34 -11.14
C ASN A 55 -0.99 1.66 -11.44
N GLU A 56 -1.62 2.07 -12.53
CA GLU A 56 -2.90 1.55 -13.05
C GLU A 56 -3.95 1.28 -11.96
#